data_AF-A0A920PI93-F1
#
_entry.id   AF-A0A920PI93-F1
#
_cell.length_a   1.000
_cell.length_b   1.000
_cell.length_c   1.000
_cell.angle_alpha   90.00
_cell.angle_beta   90.00
_cell.angle_gamma   90.00
#
_symmetry.space_group_name_H-M   'P 1'
#
loop_
_entity.id
_entity.type
_entity.pdbx_description
1 polymer ?
#
loop_
_entity_poly.entity_id
_entity_poly.type
_entity_poly.pdbx_seq_one_letter_code
_entity_poly.pdbx_strand_id
1 'polypeptide(L)'
;MATLFEGPEFFTVSLQGYVEKDQYITRTGAKVGDLIFISGYLGSAAYGLELIKNSNSELRNDFTDAFLYPRPRNNEGILIAKYATAMIDISDGFFIDLQKITTHVGLGFLG
;
A
#
# COMPACT_ATOMS: atom_id res chain seq x y z
N MET A 1 -10.12 -21.38 -4.39
CA MET A 1 -11.48 -21.92 -4.25
C MET A 1 -12.43 -20.74 -4.38
N ALA A 2 -13.25 -20.68 -5.44
CA ALA A 2 -14.21 -19.61 -5.65
C ALA A 2 -15.61 -20.15 -5.38
N THR A 3 -16.35 -19.50 -4.49
CA THR A 3 -17.74 -19.84 -4.17
C THR A 3 -18.63 -18.75 -4.76
N LEU A 4 -19.63 -19.15 -5.55
CA LEU A 4 -20.59 -18.21 -6.17
C LEU A 4 -21.78 -18.01 -5.23
N PHE A 5 -22.16 -16.76 -4.98
CA PHE A 5 -23.36 -16.37 -4.23
C PHE A 5 -24.14 -15.36 -5.09
N GLU A 6 -25.49 -15.41 -5.07
CA GLU A 6 -26.32 -14.36 -5.67
C GLU A 6 -26.37 -13.15 -4.72
N GLY A 7 -25.92 -11.99 -5.21
CA GLY A 7 -25.79 -10.76 -4.43
C GLY A 7 -25.07 -9.67 -5.26
N PRO A 8 -24.83 -8.47 -4.70
CA PRO A 8 -23.99 -7.48 -5.36
C PRO A 8 -22.63 -8.07 -5.73
N GLU A 9 -22.01 -7.57 -6.81
CA GLU A 9 -20.71 -8.05 -7.27
C GLU A 9 -19.70 -8.03 -6.11
N PHE A 10 -19.19 -9.22 -5.78
CA PHE A 10 -18.28 -9.41 -4.66
C PHE A 10 -17.12 -10.28 -5.10
N PHE A 11 -15.91 -9.78 -4.90
CA PHE A 11 -14.68 -10.47 -5.23
C PHE A 11 -13.89 -10.67 -3.94
N THR A 12 -13.55 -11.92 -3.65
CA THR A 12 -12.63 -12.26 -2.55
C THR A 12 -11.41 -12.96 -3.11
N VAL A 13 -10.24 -12.54 -2.65
CA VAL A 13 -8.96 -13.08 -3.06
C VAL A 13 -8.16 -13.39 -1.79
N SER A 14 -7.58 -14.59 -1.73
CA SER A 14 -6.62 -14.96 -0.69
C SER A 14 -5.28 -15.25 -1.34
N LEU A 15 -4.21 -14.68 -0.78
CA LEU A 15 -2.86 -14.82 -1.27
C LEU A 15 -2.01 -15.50 -0.20
N GLN A 16 -1.13 -16.41 -0.63
CA GLN A 16 -0.14 -17.04 0.23
C GLN A 16 1.25 -16.77 -0.35
N GLY A 17 2.16 -16.32 0.52
CA GLY A 17 3.56 -16.11 0.20
C GLY A 17 4.46 -16.94 1.11
N TYR A 18 5.74 -17.01 0.74
CA TYR A 18 6.79 -17.63 1.52
C TYR A 18 7.85 -16.58 1.84
N VAL A 19 8.46 -16.73 3.01
CA VAL A 19 9.55 -15.91 3.47
C VAL A 19 10.50 -16.81 4.24
N GLU A 20 11.79 -16.56 4.09
CA GLU A 20 12.79 -17.25 4.91
C GLU A 20 12.53 -16.95 6.38
N LYS A 21 12.91 -17.91 7.23
CA LYS A 21 12.72 -17.78 8.67
C LYS A 21 13.37 -16.47 9.16
N ASP A 22 12.64 -15.71 9.98
CA ASP A 22 13.12 -14.46 10.58
C ASP A 22 13.49 -13.36 9.56
N GLN A 23 13.04 -13.46 8.30
CA GLN A 23 13.21 -12.44 7.25
C GLN A 23 11.91 -11.69 6.92
N TYR A 24 10.85 -11.90 7.70
CA TYR A 24 9.59 -11.18 7.53
C TYR A 24 9.65 -9.82 8.24
N ILE A 25 9.09 -8.79 7.60
CA ILE A 25 8.96 -7.45 8.18
C ILE A 25 7.50 -7.21 8.54
N THR A 26 7.26 -6.67 9.72
CA THR A 26 5.93 -6.28 10.20
C THR A 26 5.81 -4.76 10.27
N ARG A 27 4.58 -4.27 10.50
CA ARG A 27 4.33 -2.84 10.74
C ARG A 27 4.70 -2.37 12.15
N THR A 28 5.15 -3.24 13.06
CA THR A 28 5.25 -2.95 14.50
C THR A 28 6.67 -2.71 15.01
N GLY A 29 7.68 -2.76 14.14
CA GLY A 29 9.08 -2.68 14.53
C GLY A 29 9.70 -1.28 14.51
N ALA A 30 8.91 -0.23 14.26
CA ALA A 30 9.39 1.15 14.15
C ALA A 30 9.94 1.66 15.48
N LYS A 31 11.01 2.47 15.41
CA LYS A 31 11.76 2.98 16.56
C LYS A 31 11.94 4.49 16.47
N VAL A 32 12.17 5.10 17.63
CA VAL A 32 12.59 6.51 17.69
C VAL A 32 13.91 6.67 16.94
N GLY A 33 13.97 7.67 16.06
CA GLY A 33 15.14 7.95 15.24
C GLY A 33 15.14 7.25 13.88
N ASP A 34 14.17 6.37 13.61
CA ASP A 34 14.00 5.80 12.28
C ASP A 34 13.61 6.90 11.27
N LEU A 35 14.14 6.77 10.06
CA LEU A 35 13.76 7.61 8.93
C LEU A 35 12.54 7.02 8.23
N ILE A 36 11.66 7.90 7.75
CA ILE A 36 10.46 7.51 7.00
C ILE A 36 10.75 7.63 5.50
N PHE A 37 10.50 6.56 4.76
CA PHE A 37 10.63 6.51 3.30
C PHE A 37 9.32 6.05 2.65
N ILE A 38 9.07 6.54 1.43
CA ILE A 38 7.93 6.13 0.61
C ILE A 38 8.47 5.60 -0.71
N SER A 39 7.92 4.48 -1.18
CA SER A 39 8.22 3.97 -2.52
C SER A 39 7.23 4.54 -3.55
N GLY A 40 7.70 5.49 -4.37
CA GLY A 40 6.91 6.12 -5.43
C GLY A 40 6.21 7.42 -5.02
N TYR A 41 5.14 7.76 -5.74
CA TYR A 41 4.47 9.06 -5.65
C TYR A 41 3.09 8.96 -5.00
N LEU A 42 2.91 9.69 -3.90
CA LEU A 42 1.62 9.82 -3.22
C LEU A 42 0.61 10.58 -4.09
N GLY A 43 -0.69 10.28 -3.91
CA GLY A 43 -1.78 11.00 -4.56
C GLY A 43 -2.07 10.63 -6.02
N SER A 44 -1.20 9.84 -6.67
CA SER A 44 -1.36 9.47 -8.08
C SER A 44 -2.69 8.77 -8.37
N ALA A 45 -3.08 7.78 -7.55
CA ALA A 45 -4.35 7.07 -7.69
C ALA A 45 -5.57 7.95 -7.37
N ALA A 46 -5.47 8.82 -6.35
CA ALA A 46 -6.55 9.75 -6.01
C ALA A 46 -6.81 10.73 -7.16
N TYR A 47 -5.75 11.28 -7.75
CA TYR A 47 -5.87 12.13 -8.93
C TYR A 47 -6.40 11.37 -10.15
N GLY A 48 -5.95 10.13 -10.36
CA GLY A 48 -6.48 9.25 -11.40
C GLY A 48 -8.00 9.03 -11.29
N LEU A 49 -8.49 8.81 -10.07
CA LEU A 49 -9.94 8.69 -9.80
C LEU A 49 -10.69 9.98 -10.14
N GLU A 50 -10.15 11.14 -9.76
CA GLU A 50 -10.77 12.43 -10.10
C GLU A 50 -10.82 12.65 -11.61
N LEU A 51 -9.78 12.27 -12.35
CA LEU A 51 -9.78 12.33 -13.82
C LEU A 51 -10.87 11.44 -14.43
N ILE A 52 -11.03 10.22 -13.91
CA ILE A 52 -12.05 9.26 -14.38
C ILE A 52 -13.47 9.77 -14.09
N LYS A 53 -13.69 10.41 -12.93
CA LYS A 53 -15.00 10.96 -12.56
C LYS A 53 -15.38 12.20 -13.38
N ASN A 54 -14.41 13.06 -13.68
CA ASN A 54 -14.65 14.33 -14.35
C ASN A 54 -14.57 14.26 -15.88
N SER A 55 -13.97 13.20 -16.44
CA SER A 55 -13.83 12.99 -17.89
C SER A 55 -14.71 11.82 -18.31
N ASN A 56 -15.33 11.89 -19.50
CA ASN A 56 -16.11 10.77 -20.08
C ASN A 56 -15.18 9.63 -20.59
N SER A 57 -14.46 9.01 -19.65
CA SER A 57 -13.88 7.65 -19.68
C SER A 57 -12.75 7.25 -20.65
N GLU A 58 -12.19 8.12 -21.50
CA GLU A 58 -11.25 7.62 -22.54
C GLU A 58 -9.77 7.99 -22.41
N LEU A 59 -9.38 8.91 -21.52
CA LEU A 59 -7.98 9.33 -21.41
C LEU A 59 -7.18 8.41 -20.48
N ARG A 60 -6.70 7.28 -21.03
CA ARG A 60 -5.71 6.44 -20.36
C ARG A 60 -4.39 7.20 -20.22
N ASN A 61 -3.94 7.37 -18.98
CA ASN A 61 -2.64 7.94 -18.63
C ASN A 61 -2.09 7.30 -17.34
N ASP A 62 -0.89 7.71 -16.94
CA ASP A 62 -0.21 7.14 -15.76
C ASP A 62 -1.02 7.27 -14.46
N PHE A 63 -1.82 8.34 -14.31
CA PHE A 63 -2.64 8.55 -13.11
C PHE A 63 -3.90 7.67 -13.12
N THR A 64 -4.60 7.56 -14.25
CA THR A 64 -5.76 6.66 -14.37
C THR A 64 -5.33 5.20 -14.21
N ASP A 65 -4.17 4.82 -14.77
CA ASP A 65 -3.59 3.50 -14.58
C ASP A 65 -3.15 3.27 -13.13
N ALA A 66 -2.64 4.28 -12.43
CA ALA A 66 -2.33 4.15 -11.01
C ALA A 66 -3.56 3.85 -10.14
N PHE A 67 -4.76 4.27 -10.56
CA PHE A 67 -6.02 3.94 -9.88
C PHE A 67 -6.59 2.59 -10.32
N LEU A 68 -6.71 2.35 -11.63
CA LEU A 68 -7.38 1.16 -12.19
C LEU A 68 -6.49 -0.09 -12.15
N TYR A 69 -5.18 0.07 -12.30
CA TYR A 69 -4.20 -0.99 -12.45
C TYR A 69 -2.96 -0.74 -11.57
N PRO A 70 -3.12 -0.63 -10.24
CA PRO A 70 -2.00 -0.38 -9.34
C PRO A 70 -0.94 -1.49 -9.48
N ARG A 71 0.32 -1.09 -9.67
CA ARG A 71 1.45 -2.03 -9.78
C ARG A 71 2.00 -2.34 -8.39
N PRO A 72 1.91 -3.59 -7.90
CA PRO A 72 2.50 -3.97 -6.62
C PRO A 72 4.02 -3.89 -6.68
N ARG A 73 4.64 -3.30 -5.65
CA ARG A 73 6.09 -3.04 -5.56
C ARG A 73 6.84 -4.20 -4.90
N ASN A 74 6.62 -5.42 -5.39
CA ASN A 74 7.13 -6.63 -4.74
C ASN A 74 8.67 -6.67 -4.69
N ASN A 75 9.34 -6.30 -5.79
CA ASN A 75 10.80 -6.33 -5.87
C ASN A 75 11.42 -5.28 -4.95
N GLU A 76 10.86 -4.07 -4.92
CA GLU A 76 11.29 -3.01 -4.01
C GLU A 76 11.06 -3.43 -2.55
N GLY A 77 9.91 -4.02 -2.24
CA GLY A 77 9.58 -4.52 -0.91
C GLY A 77 10.57 -5.58 -0.41
N ILE A 78 10.92 -6.56 -1.26
CA ILE A 78 11.92 -7.60 -0.94
C ILE A 78 13.31 -6.98 -0.70
N LEU A 79 13.70 -5.97 -1.48
CA LEU A 79 14.98 -5.30 -1.31
C LEU A 79 15.04 -4.47 -0.02
N ILE A 80 13.99 -3.68 0.23
CA ILE A 80 13.88 -2.78 1.38
C ILE A 80 13.75 -3.55 2.70
N ALA A 81 13.10 -4.72 2.68
CA ALA A 81 12.90 -5.56 3.86
C ALA A 81 14.21 -5.91 4.59
N LYS A 82 15.35 -5.91 3.90
CA LYS A 82 16.68 -6.17 4.51
C LYS A 82 17.16 -5.06 5.44
N TYR A 83 16.57 -3.86 5.34
CA TYR A 83 17.01 -2.66 6.04
C TYR A 83 15.90 -2.03 6.89
N ALA A 84 14.64 -2.27 6.54
CA ALA A 84 13.50 -1.67 7.23
C ALA A 84 13.32 -2.25 8.65
N THR A 85 13.03 -1.37 9.60
CA THR A 85 12.60 -1.72 10.96
C THR A 85 11.10 -2.03 11.00
N ALA A 86 10.31 -1.33 10.20
CA ALA A 86 8.89 -1.60 9.95
C ALA A 86 8.51 -1.24 8.51
N MET A 87 7.47 -1.88 7.98
CA MET A 87 6.99 -1.62 6.63
C MET A 87 5.48 -1.86 6.53
N ILE A 88 4.81 -1.06 5.71
CA ILE A 88 3.41 -1.21 5.30
C ILE A 88 3.23 -0.67 3.88
N ASP A 89 2.28 -1.21 3.12
CA ASP A 89 1.81 -0.60 1.88
C ASP A 89 0.84 0.56 2.17
N ILE A 90 0.64 1.43 1.19
CA ILE A 90 -0.27 2.59 1.31
C ILE A 90 -1.54 2.29 0.51
N SER A 91 -2.66 2.20 1.22
CA SER A 91 -3.97 1.87 0.67
C SER A 91 -5.06 2.83 1.14
N ASP A 92 -5.10 3.13 2.45
CA ASP A 92 -6.07 4.06 3.05
C ASP A 92 -5.58 5.52 3.02
N GLY A 93 -4.31 5.72 2.62
CA GLY A 93 -3.66 7.01 2.51
C GLY A 93 -2.53 7.16 3.51
N PHE A 94 -1.52 7.96 3.12
CA PHE A 94 -0.24 8.04 3.82
C PHE A 94 -0.37 8.30 5.32
N PHE A 95 -1.18 9.28 5.73
CA PHE A 95 -1.33 9.63 7.14
C PHE A 95 -1.91 8.48 7.96
N ILE A 96 -2.99 7.85 7.47
CA ILE A 96 -3.67 6.75 8.15
C ILE A 96 -2.74 5.53 8.25
N ASP A 97 -2.07 5.17 7.17
CA ASP A 97 -1.17 4.02 7.16
C ASP A 97 0.11 4.25 7.98
N LEU A 98 0.62 5.49 8.00
CA LEU A 98 1.73 5.86 8.87
C LEU A 98 1.34 5.79 10.34
N GLN A 99 0.13 6.24 10.71
CA GLN A 99 -0.38 6.05 12.06
C GLN A 99 -0.45 4.57 12.44
N LYS A 100 -0.83 3.66 11.54
CA LYS A 100 -0.83 2.20 11.82
C LYS A 100 0.58 1.68 12.18
N ILE A 101 1.63 2.26 11.61
CA ILE A 101 3.02 1.94 11.97
C ILE A 101 3.35 2.50 13.37
N THR A 102 3.01 3.76 13.64
CA THR A 102 3.48 4.43 14.87
C THR A 102 2.61 4.16 16.11
N THR A 103 1.38 3.69 15.93
CA THR A 103 0.40 3.48 17.02
C THR A 103 0.94 2.51 18.08
N HIS A 104 1.66 1.46 17.69
CA HIS A 104 2.11 0.43 18.62
C HIS A 104 3.22 0.87 19.58
N VAL A 105 3.89 1.97 19.27
CA VAL A 105 5.04 2.48 20.01
C VAL A 105 4.76 3.80 20.71
N GLY A 106 3.52 4.33 20.60
CA GLY A 106 3.15 5.63 21.16
C GLY A 106 3.94 6.79 20.54
N LEU A 107 4.45 6.60 19.32
CA LEU A 107 5.29 7.57 18.64
C LEU A 107 4.46 8.51 17.77
N GLY A 108 4.84 9.78 17.76
CA GLY A 108 4.46 10.72 16.71
C GLY A 108 5.44 10.64 15.54
N PHE A 109 5.09 11.26 14.43
CA PHE A 109 6.02 11.54 13.33
C PHE A 109 6.13 13.04 13.13
N LEU A 110 7.31 13.50 12.75
CA LEU A 110 7.56 14.88 12.36
C LEU A 110 7.49 14.95 10.83
N GLY A 111 6.63 15.83 10.33
CA GLY A 111 6.54 16.18 8.90
C GLY A 111 7.37 17.40 8.57
#